data_AF-A0A9D7H914-F1
#
_entry.id   AF-A0A9D7H914-F1
#
_cell.length_a   1.000
_cell.length_b   1.000
_cell.length_c   1.000
_cell.angle_alpha   90.00
_cell.angle_beta   90.00
_cell.angle_gamma   90.00
#
_symmetry.space_group_name_H-M   'P 1'
#
loop_
_entity.id
_entity.type
_entity.pdbx_description
1 polymer ?
#
loop_
_entity_poly.entity_id
_entity_poly.type
_entity_poly.pdbx_seq_one_letter_code
_entity_poly.pdbx_strand_id
1 'polypeptide(L)'
;MQAYFHDRWLPAELRKRNPHLSEAELVAEVTNYWAAPSGGAGAPSPHSTGGAVDLTIRWQNGDPLWMGSLFDDASPLAHTDRFETETDDAAFSFSNEEARANRRLLYWLMVDAGFASNPSEWWHFSFGDQMWAKLRNEAEALYAGAEAP
;
A
#
# COMPACT_ATOMS: atom_id res chain seq x y z
N MET A 1 0.63 17.30 4.52
CA MET A 1 -0.18 16.49 3.58
C MET A 1 -0.59 15.17 4.21
N GLN A 2 0.36 14.33 4.65
CA GLN A 2 0.07 13.05 5.34
C GLN A 2 -0.88 13.17 6.54
N ALA A 3 -0.65 14.12 7.45
CA ALA A 3 -1.54 14.35 8.60
C ALA A 3 -2.99 14.70 8.19
N TYR A 4 -3.20 15.38 7.05
CA TYR A 4 -4.56 15.66 6.58
C TYR A 4 -5.28 14.40 6.09
N PHE A 5 -4.58 13.53 5.35
CA PHE A 5 -5.15 12.27 4.88
C PHE A 5 -5.42 11.30 6.04
N HIS A 6 -4.46 11.19 6.98
CA HIS A 6 -4.58 10.36 8.18
C HIS A 6 -5.65 10.88 9.15
N ASP A 7 -5.62 12.16 9.53
CA ASP A 7 -6.45 12.67 10.65
C ASP A 7 -7.83 13.14 10.22
N ARG A 8 -8.05 13.41 8.91
CA ARG A 8 -9.31 13.99 8.43
C ARG A 8 -9.96 13.21 7.30
N TRP A 9 -9.27 13.03 6.18
CA TRP A 9 -9.94 12.55 4.98
C TRP A 9 -10.31 11.07 5.08
N LEU A 10 -9.35 10.19 5.38
CA LEU A 10 -9.61 8.76 5.43
C LEU A 10 -10.59 8.37 6.57
N PRO A 11 -10.46 8.89 7.81
CA PRO A 11 -11.44 8.61 8.86
C PRO A 11 -12.87 8.99 8.46
N ALA A 12 -13.03 10.13 7.77
CA ALA A 12 -14.34 10.57 7.29
C ALA A 12 -14.90 9.65 6.20
N GLU A 13 -14.05 9.15 5.30
CA GLU A 13 -14.47 8.25 4.22
C GLU A 13 -14.82 6.85 4.74
N LEU A 14 -14.02 6.30 5.66
CA LEU A 14 -14.31 5.03 6.32
C LEU A 14 -15.62 5.07 7.12
N ARG A 15 -15.91 6.17 7.81
CA ARG A 15 -17.20 6.34 8.51
C ARG A 15 -18.40 6.41 7.58
N LYS A 16 -18.25 6.94 6.36
CA LYS A 16 -19.33 6.89 5.36
C LYS A 16 -19.59 5.46 4.90
N ARG A 17 -18.53 4.65 4.74
CA ARG A 17 -18.62 3.27 4.28
C ARG A 17 -19.15 2.34 5.36
N ASN A 18 -18.72 2.52 6.60
CA ASN A 18 -19.20 1.77 7.76
C ASN A 18 -19.42 2.71 8.96
N PRO A 19 -20.65 3.21 9.16
CA PRO A 19 -20.98 4.12 10.25
C PRO A 19 -20.87 3.52 11.66
N HIS A 20 -20.72 2.20 11.76
CA HIS A 20 -20.71 1.47 13.02
C HIS A 20 -19.31 1.13 13.54
N LEU A 21 -18.25 1.53 12.82
CA LEU A 21 -16.88 1.37 13.29
C LEU A 21 -16.69 2.05 14.66
N SER A 22 -16.17 1.32 15.63
CA SER A 22 -15.65 1.91 16.86
C SER A 22 -14.42 2.76 16.57
N GLU A 23 -14.04 3.66 17.48
CA GLU A 23 -12.83 4.47 17.26
C GLU A 23 -11.54 3.65 17.20
N ALA A 24 -11.46 2.53 17.93
CA ALA A 24 -10.30 1.66 17.86
C ALA A 24 -10.18 0.99 16.49
N GLU A 25 -11.30 0.51 15.93
CA GLU A 25 -11.32 -0.09 14.60
C GLU A 25 -11.06 0.94 13.50
N LEU A 26 -11.58 2.17 13.66
CA LEU A 26 -11.32 3.26 12.73
C LEU A 26 -9.82 3.61 12.70
N VAL A 27 -9.19 3.74 13.86
CA VAL A 27 -7.75 4.04 13.95
C VAL A 27 -6.92 2.89 13.37
N ALA A 28 -7.28 1.64 13.66
CA ALA A 28 -6.61 0.47 13.10
C ALA A 28 -6.71 0.46 11.57
N GLU A 29 -7.91 0.71 11.03
CA GLU A 29 -8.15 0.74 9.60
C GLU A 29 -7.43 1.92 8.93
N VAL A 30 -7.43 3.10 9.53
CA VAL A 30 -6.65 4.25 9.02
C VAL A 30 -5.16 3.92 8.97
N THR A 31 -4.65 3.27 10.01
CA THR A 31 -3.22 2.89 10.13
C THR A 31 -2.80 1.84 9.08
N ASN A 32 -3.75 1.10 8.50
CA ASN A 32 -3.47 0.17 7.40
C ASN A 32 -3.04 0.88 6.10
N TYR A 33 -3.48 2.13 5.88
CA TYR A 33 -3.20 2.89 4.65
C TYR A 33 -2.26 4.08 4.91
N TRP A 34 -2.45 4.80 6.02
CA TRP A 34 -1.55 5.89 6.40
C TRP A 34 -0.99 5.63 7.79
N ALA A 35 0.34 5.56 7.90
CA ALA A 35 0.97 5.61 9.21
C ALA A 35 0.62 6.93 9.91
N ALA A 36 0.33 6.85 11.21
CA ALA A 36 0.14 8.03 12.05
C ALA A 36 1.33 8.98 11.87
N PRO A 37 1.10 10.31 11.84
CA PRO A 37 2.18 11.29 11.74
C PRO A 37 3.09 11.19 12.98
N SER A 38 4.10 10.34 12.93
CA SER A 38 5.15 10.26 13.92
C SER A 38 6.16 11.36 13.59
N GLY A 39 5.99 12.52 14.22
CA GLY A 39 7.06 13.52 14.27
C GLY A 39 8.28 13.08 15.09
N GLY A 40 8.24 11.88 15.69
CA GLY A 40 9.31 11.31 16.52
C GLY A 40 10.03 10.15 15.85
N ALA A 41 11.35 10.08 16.05
CA ALA A 41 12.30 9.17 15.41
C ALA A 41 12.05 7.65 15.60
N GLY A 42 11.09 7.24 16.44
CA GLY A 42 10.89 5.83 16.80
C GLY A 42 10.17 4.97 15.76
N ALA A 43 9.32 5.56 14.92
CA ALA A 43 8.52 4.82 13.92
C ALA A 43 8.08 5.73 12.76
N PRO A 44 9.03 6.32 11.98
CA PRO A 44 8.71 7.13 10.81
C PRO A 44 7.83 6.36 9.80
N SER A 45 6.98 7.07 9.05
CA SER A 45 6.28 6.45 7.94
C SER A 45 7.29 5.99 6.88
N PRO A 46 7.03 4.86 6.17
CA PRO A 46 7.91 4.34 5.11
C PRO A 46 8.47 5.42 4.19
N HIS A 47 7.58 6.24 3.59
CA HIS A 47 7.92 7.33 2.68
C HIS A 47 8.80 8.42 3.31
N SER A 48 8.65 8.70 4.61
CA SER A 48 9.48 9.70 5.29
C SER A 48 10.94 9.28 5.51
N THR A 49 11.24 7.98 5.38
CA THR A 49 12.62 7.46 5.45
C THR A 49 13.36 7.56 4.11
N GLY A 50 12.66 7.86 3.01
CA GLY A 50 13.16 7.71 1.64
C GLY A 50 13.24 6.25 1.16
N GLY A 51 12.87 5.29 2.01
CA GLY A 51 12.89 3.86 1.72
C GLY A 51 11.59 3.30 1.14
N ALA A 52 10.68 4.13 0.62
CA ALA A 52 9.44 3.64 0.00
C ALA A 52 9.13 4.37 -1.30
N VAL A 53 8.44 3.67 -2.20
CA VAL A 53 8.00 4.17 -3.50
C VAL A 53 6.59 3.67 -3.80
N ASP A 54 5.81 4.55 -4.40
CA ASP A 54 4.48 4.24 -4.93
C ASP A 54 4.55 4.31 -6.46
N LEU A 55 4.23 3.21 -7.15
CA LEU A 55 4.34 3.16 -8.61
C LEU A 55 3.33 2.24 -9.29
N THR A 56 3.17 2.45 -10.60
CA THR A 56 2.45 1.55 -11.50
C THR A 56 3.23 1.37 -12.80
N ILE A 57 2.87 0.36 -13.58
CA ILE A 57 3.43 0.11 -14.90
C ILE A 57 2.59 0.87 -15.93
N ARG A 58 3.26 1.43 -16.92
CA ARG A 58 2.63 2.06 -18.08
C ARG A 58 3.05 1.37 -19.36
N TRP A 59 2.14 1.34 -20.32
CA TRP A 59 2.47 1.12 -21.72
C TRP A 59 3.42 2.20 -22.22
N GLN A 60 4.12 1.92 -23.32
CA GLN A 60 5.05 2.88 -23.94
C GLN A 60 4.36 4.17 -24.41
N ASN A 61 3.05 4.10 -24.70
CA ASN A 61 2.23 5.27 -25.05
C ASN A 61 1.87 6.14 -23.84
N GLY A 62 2.22 5.72 -22.61
CA GLY A 62 1.97 6.43 -21.36
C GLY A 62 0.74 5.95 -20.58
N ASP A 63 -0.09 5.08 -21.15
CA ASP A 63 -1.31 4.61 -20.48
C ASP A 63 -0.97 3.65 -19.33
N PRO A 64 -1.53 3.82 -18.12
CA PRO A 64 -1.32 2.89 -17.02
C PRO A 64 -1.94 1.54 -17.34
N LEU A 65 -1.26 0.47 -16.93
CA LEU A 65 -1.86 -0.86 -16.94
C LEU A 65 -3.04 -0.91 -15.97
N TRP A 66 -4.07 -1.68 -16.32
CA TRP A 66 -5.19 -1.90 -15.43
C TRP A 66 -4.76 -2.77 -14.25
N MET A 67 -4.91 -2.24 -13.04
CA MET A 67 -4.48 -2.91 -11.80
C MET A 67 -5.67 -3.36 -10.96
N GLY A 68 -6.91 -3.31 -11.45
CA GLY A 68 -8.09 -3.78 -10.72
C GLY A 68 -8.68 -2.79 -9.71
N SER A 69 -7.95 -1.72 -9.39
CA SER A 69 -8.44 -0.58 -8.60
C SER A 69 -7.68 0.69 -8.99
N LEU A 70 -8.16 1.84 -8.50
CA LEU A 70 -7.43 3.10 -8.62
C LEU A 70 -6.20 3.10 -7.69
N PHE A 71 -5.26 3.99 -8.00
CA PHE A 71 -4.23 4.40 -7.06
C PHE A 71 -4.89 5.07 -5.83
N ASP A 72 -4.31 4.90 -4.65
CA ASP A 72 -4.86 5.38 -3.37
C ASP A 72 -6.28 4.84 -3.04
N ASP A 73 -6.70 3.73 -3.64
CA ASP A 73 -7.95 3.07 -3.28
C ASP A 73 -7.85 2.51 -1.85
N ALA A 74 -8.45 3.19 -0.90
CA ALA A 74 -8.47 2.77 0.51
C ALA A 74 -9.53 1.69 0.78
N SER A 75 -9.57 0.63 -0.01
CA SER A 75 -10.49 -0.50 0.15
C SER A 75 -9.77 -1.83 -0.03
N PRO A 76 -10.38 -2.97 0.38
CA PRO A 76 -9.80 -4.29 0.16
C PRO A 76 -9.52 -4.64 -1.32
N LEU A 77 -10.05 -3.88 -2.28
CA LEU A 77 -9.68 -4.03 -3.69
C LEU A 77 -8.20 -3.70 -3.95
N ALA A 78 -7.59 -2.85 -3.12
CA ALA A 78 -6.19 -2.48 -3.25
C ALA A 78 -5.20 -3.54 -2.72
N HIS A 79 -5.67 -4.51 -1.93
CA HIS A 79 -4.80 -5.55 -1.37
C HIS A 79 -4.06 -6.29 -2.47
N THR A 80 -2.75 -6.49 -2.30
CA THR A 80 -1.86 -7.04 -3.32
C THR A 80 -2.32 -8.42 -3.81
N ASP A 81 -2.88 -9.24 -2.92
CA ASP A 81 -3.36 -10.60 -3.22
C ASP A 81 -4.86 -10.68 -3.56
N ARG A 82 -5.57 -9.55 -3.71
CA ARG A 82 -7.03 -9.51 -3.91
C ARG A 82 -7.51 -10.45 -5.01
N PHE A 83 -6.79 -10.53 -6.12
CA PHE A 83 -7.17 -11.35 -7.28
C PHE A 83 -6.55 -12.75 -7.28
N GLU A 84 -5.74 -13.10 -6.28
CA GLU A 84 -5.09 -14.41 -6.16
C GLU A 84 -6.00 -15.46 -5.51
N THR A 85 -6.91 -15.02 -4.64
CA THR A 85 -7.74 -15.89 -3.80
C THR A 85 -9.14 -16.14 -4.36
N GLU A 86 -9.53 -15.42 -5.41
CA GLU A 86 -10.84 -15.58 -6.03
C GLU A 86 -10.87 -16.85 -6.88
N THR A 87 -11.74 -17.79 -6.51
CA THR A 87 -11.84 -19.14 -7.12
C THR A 87 -13.18 -19.39 -7.79
N ASP A 88 -14.10 -18.42 -7.76
CA ASP A 88 -15.37 -18.51 -8.48
C ASP A 88 -15.18 -18.05 -9.92
N ASP A 89 -14.93 -19.01 -10.82
CA ASP A 89 -14.75 -18.80 -12.25
C ASP A 89 -15.94 -18.07 -12.90
N ALA A 90 -17.15 -18.18 -12.36
CA ALA A 90 -18.32 -17.48 -12.90
C ALA A 90 -18.31 -15.97 -12.60
N ALA A 91 -17.63 -15.55 -11.53
CA ALA A 91 -17.46 -14.16 -11.13
C ALA A 91 -16.10 -13.56 -11.57
N PHE A 92 -15.16 -14.40 -12.00
CA PHE A 92 -13.82 -13.96 -12.41
C PHE A 92 -13.82 -13.43 -13.85
N SER A 93 -13.94 -12.11 -13.99
CA SER A 93 -13.96 -11.45 -15.29
C SER A 93 -12.57 -11.38 -15.95
N PHE A 94 -12.53 -11.15 -17.27
CA PHE A 94 -11.28 -10.84 -17.98
C PHE A 94 -10.53 -9.64 -17.39
N SER A 95 -11.23 -8.65 -16.84
CA SER A 95 -10.60 -7.51 -16.15
C SER A 95 -9.94 -7.92 -14.83
N ASN A 96 -10.44 -8.97 -14.16
CA ASN A 96 -9.79 -9.52 -12.97
C ASN A 96 -8.54 -10.32 -13.34
N GLU A 97 -8.59 -11.09 -14.45
CA GLU A 97 -7.42 -11.79 -14.98
C GLU A 97 -6.30 -10.81 -15.37
N GLU A 98 -6.65 -9.73 -16.06
CA GLU A 98 -5.72 -8.66 -16.44
C GLU A 98 -5.11 -8.00 -15.19
N ALA A 99 -5.93 -7.60 -14.22
CA ALA A 99 -5.46 -7.01 -12.98
C ALA A 99 -4.50 -7.94 -12.22
N ARG A 100 -4.83 -9.24 -12.13
CA ARG A 100 -3.96 -10.26 -11.52
C ARG A 100 -2.63 -10.36 -12.24
N ALA A 101 -2.64 -10.46 -13.57
CA ALA A 101 -1.42 -10.57 -14.36
C ALA A 101 -0.52 -9.34 -14.21
N ASN A 102 -1.11 -8.14 -14.25
CA ASN A 102 -0.38 -6.88 -14.12
C ASN A 102 0.18 -6.67 -12.71
N ARG A 103 -0.59 -7.00 -11.66
CA ARG A 103 -0.10 -6.97 -10.26
C ARG A 103 1.02 -7.97 -10.03
N ARG A 104 0.91 -9.20 -10.55
CA ARG A 104 2.01 -10.18 -10.50
C ARG A 104 3.26 -9.67 -11.19
N LEU A 105 3.13 -9.06 -12.37
CA LEU A 105 4.26 -8.48 -13.10
C LEU A 105 4.96 -7.40 -12.25
N LEU A 106 4.20 -6.44 -11.72
CA LEU A 106 4.75 -5.38 -10.86
C LEU A 106 5.40 -5.97 -9.60
N TYR A 107 4.70 -6.85 -8.90
CA TYR A 107 5.19 -7.52 -7.70
C TYR A 107 6.54 -8.20 -7.94
N TRP A 108 6.65 -9.04 -8.97
CA TRP A 108 7.88 -9.80 -9.23
C TRP A 108 9.02 -8.90 -9.71
N LEU A 109 8.75 -7.87 -10.51
CA LEU A 109 9.78 -6.89 -10.89
C LEU A 109 10.38 -6.20 -9.67
N MET A 110 9.53 -5.76 -8.73
CA MET A 110 9.97 -5.04 -7.55
C MET A 110 10.66 -5.97 -6.54
N VAL A 111 10.12 -7.18 -6.32
CA VAL A 111 10.73 -8.19 -5.43
C VAL A 111 12.09 -8.65 -5.94
N ASP A 112 12.25 -8.86 -7.26
CA ASP A 112 13.55 -9.21 -7.86
C ASP A 112 14.58 -8.06 -7.70
N ALA A 113 14.11 -6.81 -7.75
CA ALA A 113 14.92 -5.64 -7.43
C ALA A 113 15.21 -5.44 -5.91
N GLY A 114 14.71 -6.32 -5.05
CA GLY A 114 14.97 -6.32 -3.61
C GLY A 114 13.95 -5.56 -2.75
N PHE A 115 12.88 -5.05 -3.33
CA PHE A 115 11.80 -4.39 -2.59
C PHE A 115 10.87 -5.40 -1.92
N ALA A 116 10.12 -4.93 -0.92
CA ALA A 116 9.03 -5.64 -0.26
C ALA A 116 7.70 -4.97 -0.62
N SER A 117 6.71 -5.75 -1.05
CA SER A 117 5.37 -5.25 -1.37
C SER A 117 4.55 -5.01 -0.10
N ASN A 118 3.84 -3.88 0.00
CA ASN A 118 2.81 -3.71 1.01
C ASN A 118 1.67 -4.72 0.75
N PRO A 119 1.21 -5.50 1.74
CA PRO A 119 0.07 -6.39 1.58
C PRO A 119 -1.25 -5.68 1.22
N SER A 120 -1.45 -4.46 1.73
CA SER A 120 -2.71 -3.73 1.62
C SER A 120 -2.80 -2.79 0.40
N GLU A 121 -1.67 -2.50 -0.24
CA GLU A 121 -1.55 -1.50 -1.32
C GLU A 121 -0.70 -2.04 -2.46
N TRP A 122 -1.32 -2.39 -3.60
CA TRP A 122 -0.63 -3.00 -4.73
C TRP A 122 0.46 -2.13 -5.37
N TRP A 123 0.45 -0.82 -5.13
CA TRP A 123 1.40 0.15 -5.68
C TRP A 123 2.58 0.46 -4.75
N HIS A 124 2.48 0.15 -3.46
CA HIS A 124 3.46 0.57 -2.45
C HIS A 124 4.53 -0.51 -2.27
N PHE A 125 5.79 -0.10 -2.44
CA PHE A 125 6.95 -0.94 -2.26
C PHE A 125 7.96 -0.27 -1.32
N SER A 126 8.42 -1.04 -0.35
CA SER A 126 9.41 -0.63 0.65
C SER A 126 10.77 -1.26 0.37
N PHE A 127 11.84 -0.50 0.57
CA PHE A 127 13.23 -0.91 0.47
C PHE A 127 14.04 -0.25 1.58
N GLY A 128 14.56 -1.04 2.51
CA GLY A 128 15.39 -0.57 3.60
C GLY A 128 14.67 0.13 4.75
N ASP A 129 13.37 0.39 4.67
CA ASP A 129 12.60 0.92 5.81
C ASP A 129 12.17 -0.20 6.81
N GLN A 130 11.39 0.18 7.83
CA GLN A 130 10.91 -0.75 8.86
C GLN A 130 9.93 -1.81 8.33
N MET A 131 9.10 -1.46 7.34
CA MET A 131 8.18 -2.39 6.70
C MET A 131 8.99 -3.41 5.87
N TRP A 132 9.98 -2.95 5.11
CA TRP A 132 10.90 -3.82 4.38
C TRP A 132 11.60 -4.80 5.32
N ALA A 133 12.19 -4.31 6.42
CA ALA A 133 12.89 -5.16 7.37
C ALA A 133 11.96 -6.23 7.96
N LYS A 134 10.73 -5.84 8.33
CA LYS A 134 9.71 -6.77 8.84
C LYS A 134 9.29 -7.81 7.79
N LEU A 135 8.99 -7.40 6.57
CA LEU A 135 8.48 -8.27 5.51
C LEU A 135 9.56 -9.20 4.94
N ARG A 136 10.82 -8.76 4.96
CA ARG A 136 11.98 -9.54 4.50
C ARG A 136 12.65 -10.34 5.62
N ASN A 137 12.19 -10.19 6.86
CA ASN A 137 12.76 -10.81 8.05
C ASN A 137 14.24 -10.44 8.26
N GLU A 138 14.55 -9.17 8.06
CA GLU A 138 15.86 -8.58 8.32
C GLU A 138 15.94 -8.08 9.77
N ALA A 139 17.14 -8.06 10.35
CA ALA A 139 17.32 -7.69 11.75
C ALA A 139 16.99 -6.20 12.01
N GLU A 140 17.30 -5.32 11.05
CA GLU A 140 17.20 -3.87 11.19
C GLU A 140 16.81 -3.20 9.86
N ALA A 141 16.22 -2.01 9.95
CA ALA A 141 16.01 -1.14 8.80
C ALA A 141 17.32 -0.45 8.37
N LEU A 142 17.55 -0.31 7.07
CA LEU A 142 18.67 0.42 6.48
C LEU A 142 18.48 1.95 6.56
N TYR A 143 17.22 2.41 6.51
CA TYR A 143 16.85 3.81 6.50
C TYR A 143 15.95 4.16 7.69
N ALA A 144 16.12 5.37 8.19
CA ALA A 144 15.33 5.95 9.28
C ALA A 144 14.93 7.38 8.91
N GLY A 145 14.07 7.99 9.74
CA GLY A 145 13.69 9.39 9.57
C GLY A 145 14.93 10.29 9.70
N ALA A 146 15.10 11.22 8.76
CA ALA A 146 16.13 12.24 8.86
C ALA A 146 15.66 13.39 9.77
N GLU A 147 16.55 13.89 10.63
CA GLU A 147 16.29 15.13 11.37
C GLU A 147 16.36 16.32 10.39
N ALA A 148 15.48 17.30 10.61
CA ALA A 148 15.55 18.55 9.86
C ALA A 148 16.85 19.31 10.23
N PRO A 149 17.54 19.92 9.24
CA PRO A 149 18.76 20.68 9.48
C PRO A 149 18.54 21.95 10.32
#